data_AF-A0A1V9Y205-F1
#
_entry.id   AF-A0A1V9Y205-F1
#
_cell.length_a   1.000
_cell.length_b   1.000
_cell.length_c   1.000
_cell.angle_alpha   90.00
_cell.angle_beta   90.00
_cell.angle_gamma   90.00
#
_symmetry.space_group_name_H-M   'P 1'
#
loop_
_entity.id
_entity.type
_entity.pdbx_description
1 polymer ?
#
loop_
_entity_poly.entity_id
_entity_poly.type
_entity_poly.pdbx_seq_one_letter_code
_entity_poly.pdbx_strand_id
1 'polypeptide(L)'
;MSIILLTASAVLAIIHGAEVYRRKMAILDPDTFFYTLPDRRTGNRESSSIYEEMRPPSCEAFIIEPCITHLPYNYTGYPNLVGHNSSRELSRDLRLFREVMDGECYPLANLLLCRLLQPQCDPQTQLKLDPPCREFCEHFLHRCDASIPDRIRSRINCFSLTSEECTPRPRKGTSCCRGYR
;
A
#
# COMPACT_ATOMS: atom_id res chain seq x y z
N MET A 1 55.58 51.94 0.63
CA MET A 1 54.75 51.71 1.84
C MET A 1 53.25 51.58 1.54
N SER A 2 52.69 52.28 0.54
CA SER A 2 51.24 52.31 0.28
C SER A 2 50.64 51.00 -0.28
N ILE A 3 51.41 50.18 -1.00
CA ILE A 3 50.90 48.93 -1.61
C ILE A 3 50.65 47.86 -0.54
N ILE A 4 51.50 47.76 0.48
CA ILE A 4 51.40 46.75 1.54
C ILE A 4 50.16 46.99 2.43
N LEU A 5 49.80 48.26 2.65
CA LEU A 5 48.60 48.64 3.42
C LEU A 5 47.30 48.32 2.67
N LEU A 6 47.29 48.48 1.33
CA LEU A 6 46.14 48.11 0.49
C LEU A 6 45.95 46.59 0.41
N THR A 7 47.04 45.82 0.42
CA THR A 7 46.95 44.35 0.44
C THR A 7 46.47 43.83 1.79
N ALA A 8 46.88 44.45 2.90
CA ALA A 8 46.47 44.04 4.24
C ALA A 8 44.97 44.32 4.50
N SER A 9 44.45 45.48 4.06
CA SER A 9 43.03 45.80 4.19
C SER A 9 42.14 44.90 3.33
N ALA A 10 42.58 44.54 2.12
CA ALA A 10 41.87 43.61 1.25
C ALA A 10 41.79 42.19 1.84
N VAL A 11 42.87 41.69 2.45
CA VAL A 11 42.89 40.36 3.08
C VAL A 11 41.97 40.31 4.31
N LEU A 12 41.98 41.34 5.17
CA LEU A 12 41.06 41.40 6.31
C LEU A 12 39.59 41.42 5.87
N ALA A 13 39.25 42.16 4.81
CA ALA A 13 37.89 42.20 4.28
C ALA A 13 37.42 40.84 3.76
N ILE A 14 38.31 40.06 3.13
CA ILE A 14 37.99 38.70 2.65
C ILE A 14 37.79 37.74 3.83
N ILE A 15 38.65 37.80 4.86
CA ILE A 15 38.55 36.92 6.03
C ILE A 15 37.26 37.23 6.81
N HIS A 16 36.98 38.50 7.09
CA HIS A 16 35.72 38.90 7.73
C HIS A 16 34.50 38.54 6.87
N GLY A 17 34.58 38.70 5.55
CA GLY A 17 33.54 38.28 4.62
C GLY A 17 33.28 36.77 4.69
N ALA A 18 34.35 35.96 4.75
CA ALA A 18 34.25 34.51 4.85
C ALA A 18 33.70 34.05 6.22
N GLU A 19 34.06 34.69 7.33
CA GLU A 19 33.49 34.38 8.65
C GLU A 19 32.01 34.77 8.77
N VAL A 20 31.62 35.94 8.25
CA VAL A 20 30.21 36.38 8.22
C VAL A 20 29.38 35.45 7.32
N TYR A 21 29.93 35.04 6.17
CA TYR A 21 29.29 34.08 5.29
C TYR A 21 29.16 32.70 5.95
N ARG A 22 30.21 32.20 6.61
CA ARG A 22 30.22 30.91 7.30
C ARG A 22 29.23 30.89 8.47
N ARG A 23 29.11 31.97 9.25
CA ARG A 23 28.09 32.09 10.32
C ARG A 23 26.67 32.15 9.77
N LYS A 24 26.43 32.81 8.62
CA LYS A 24 25.11 32.79 7.96
C LYS A 24 24.74 31.41 7.41
N MET A 25 25.71 30.64 6.91
CA MET A 25 25.48 29.29 6.38
C MET A 25 25.33 28.22 7.48
N ALA A 26 25.89 28.44 8.67
CA ALA A 26 25.72 27.54 9.81
C ALA A 26 24.36 27.68 10.53
N ILE A 27 23.58 28.71 10.22
CA ILE A 27 22.22 28.93 10.77
C ILE A 27 21.15 28.28 9.87
N LEU A 28 21.50 27.84 8.65
CA LEU A 28 20.58 27.14 7.77
C LEU A 28 20.55 25.65 8.14
N ASP A 29 19.55 25.27 8.94
CA ASP A 29 19.26 23.87 9.27
C ASP A 29 18.95 23.05 8.01
N PRO A 30 19.41 21.78 7.91
CA PRO A 30 19.12 20.90 6.76
C PRO A 30 17.63 20.68 6.51
N ASP A 31 16.80 20.83 7.55
CA ASP A 31 15.36 20.60 7.47
C ASP A 31 14.59 21.73 6.79
N THR A 32 15.18 22.93 6.63
CA THR A 32 14.44 24.10 6.10
C THR A 32 14.46 24.18 4.57
N PHE A 33 15.33 23.40 3.91
CA PHE A 33 15.43 23.39 2.44
C PHE A 33 14.19 22.78 1.76
N PHE A 34 13.47 21.90 2.45
CA PHE A 34 12.29 21.22 1.89
C PHE A 34 10.98 22.00 2.00
N TYR A 35 10.92 23.07 2.82
CA TYR A 35 9.65 23.74 3.14
C TYR A 35 9.47 25.15 2.56
N THR A 36 10.42 25.69 1.77
CA THR A 36 10.34 27.10 1.33
C THR A 36 10.62 27.36 -0.16
N LEU A 37 10.30 26.41 -1.06
CA LEU A 37 10.18 26.73 -2.48
C LEU A 37 8.71 26.93 -2.89
N PRO A 38 8.28 28.16 -3.27
CA PRO A 38 6.98 28.36 -3.90
C PRO A 38 7.11 28.01 -5.38
N ASP A 39 6.42 26.95 -5.82
CA ASP A 39 6.39 26.56 -7.24
C ASP A 39 5.62 27.62 -8.06
N ARG A 40 6.32 28.19 -9.05
CA ARG A 40 5.79 29.16 -10.00
C ARG A 40 6.01 28.64 -11.42
N ARG A 41 5.29 27.59 -11.82
CA ARG A 41 4.86 27.41 -13.21
C ARG A 41 3.42 26.89 -13.29
N THR A 42 2.60 27.71 -13.91
CA THR A 42 1.25 27.46 -14.42
C THR A 42 1.05 26.06 -15.02
N GLY A 43 0.06 25.33 -14.51
CA GLY A 43 -0.44 24.09 -15.13
C GLY A 43 -1.26 23.24 -14.17
N ASN A 44 -2.56 23.45 -14.18
CA ASN A 44 -3.55 22.78 -13.34
C ASN A 44 -3.55 21.24 -13.57
N ARG A 45 -2.89 20.45 -12.70
CA ARG A 45 -3.14 19.02 -12.35
C ARG A 45 -1.87 18.41 -11.73
N GLU A 46 -1.69 18.55 -10.41
CA GLU A 46 -0.86 17.63 -9.59
C GLU A 46 -0.95 18.07 -8.13
N SER A 47 -2.13 17.91 -7.54
CA SER A 47 -2.33 18.03 -6.09
C SER A 47 -3.46 17.11 -5.64
N SER A 48 -3.39 15.85 -6.09
CA SER A 48 -4.31 14.79 -5.67
C SER A 48 -3.57 13.52 -5.25
N SER A 49 -2.33 13.31 -5.66
CA SER A 49 -1.61 12.05 -5.43
C SER A 49 -0.94 11.90 -4.06
N ILE A 50 -0.79 12.97 -3.26
CA ILE A 50 -0.17 12.86 -1.92
C ILE A 50 -1.20 12.53 -0.83
N TYR A 51 -2.50 12.70 -1.10
CA TYR A 51 -3.57 12.39 -0.14
C TYR A 51 -4.32 11.09 -0.46
N GLU A 52 -3.99 10.42 -1.58
CA GLU A 52 -4.66 9.19 -2.01
C GLU A 52 -4.14 7.95 -1.24
N GLU A 53 -2.98 8.04 -0.59
CA GLU A 53 -2.33 6.93 0.11
C GLU A 53 -2.71 6.81 1.60
N MET A 54 -3.34 7.83 2.21
CA MET A 54 -3.71 7.80 3.63
C MET A 54 -5.21 7.88 3.88
N ARG A 55 -6.02 7.14 3.09
CA ARG A 55 -7.37 6.82 3.60
C ARG A 55 -7.19 5.91 4.81
N PRO A 56 -7.65 6.33 6.01
CA PRO A 56 -7.50 5.50 7.20
C PRO A 56 -8.18 4.14 6.95
N PRO A 57 -7.58 3.04 7.42
CA PRO A 57 -8.20 1.74 7.30
C PRO A 57 -9.60 1.77 7.92
N SER A 58 -10.57 1.19 7.24
CA SER A 58 -11.96 1.17 7.68
C SER A 58 -12.52 -0.25 7.62
N CYS A 59 -13.14 -0.71 8.71
CA CYS A 59 -13.96 -1.91 8.71
C CYS A 59 -15.38 -1.58 8.23
N GLU A 60 -15.85 -2.31 7.22
CA GLU A 60 -17.20 -2.25 6.69
C GLU A 60 -17.91 -3.60 6.90
N ALA A 61 -19.25 -3.57 6.87
CA ALA A 61 -20.03 -4.81 6.81
C ALA A 61 -19.72 -5.57 5.52
N PHE A 62 -19.54 -6.87 5.62
CA PHE A 62 -19.27 -7.73 4.48
C PHE A 62 -20.57 -7.99 3.68
N ILE A 63 -20.59 -7.57 2.41
CA ILE A 63 -21.76 -7.67 1.52
C ILE A 63 -21.49 -8.35 0.16
N ILE A 64 -20.27 -8.86 -0.09
CA ILE A 64 -19.89 -9.41 -1.40
C ILE A 64 -20.35 -10.87 -1.51
N GLU A 65 -21.54 -11.07 -2.09
CA GLU A 65 -22.24 -12.37 -2.14
C GLU A 65 -21.39 -13.59 -2.56
N PRO A 66 -20.57 -13.54 -3.63
CA PRO A 66 -19.77 -14.71 -4.04
C PRO A 66 -18.82 -15.21 -2.97
N CYS A 67 -18.46 -14.36 -2.01
CA CYS A 67 -17.51 -14.69 -0.95
C CYS A 67 -18.17 -15.13 0.36
N ILE A 68 -19.47 -14.86 0.55
CA ILE A 68 -20.16 -15.13 1.83
C ILE A 68 -20.11 -16.62 2.18
N THR A 69 -20.19 -17.49 1.18
CA THR A 69 -20.14 -18.95 1.35
C THR A 69 -18.74 -19.49 1.64
N HIS A 70 -17.70 -18.66 1.51
CA HIS A 70 -16.30 -19.06 1.59
C HIS A 70 -15.56 -18.51 2.82
N LEU A 71 -16.16 -17.54 3.53
CA LEU A 71 -15.52 -16.83 4.64
C LEU A 71 -16.38 -16.94 5.92
N PRO A 72 -15.77 -17.13 7.11
CA PRO A 72 -16.49 -17.37 8.36
C PRO A 72 -16.80 -16.10 9.18
N TYR A 73 -16.68 -14.90 8.61
CA TYR A 73 -16.82 -13.63 9.31
C TYR A 73 -17.75 -12.67 8.57
N ASN A 74 -18.14 -11.57 9.24
CA ASN A 74 -19.16 -10.63 8.76
C ASN A 74 -18.64 -9.18 8.58
N TYR A 75 -17.37 -8.91 8.87
CA TYR A 75 -16.76 -7.60 8.73
C TYR A 75 -15.46 -7.69 7.94
N THR A 76 -15.24 -6.71 7.07
CA THR A 76 -14.08 -6.66 6.20
C THR A 76 -13.39 -5.31 6.22
N GLY A 77 -12.08 -5.30 6.00
CA GLY A 77 -11.27 -4.09 6.08
C GLY A 77 -10.88 -3.57 4.70
N TYR A 78 -10.97 -2.25 4.52
CA TYR A 78 -10.44 -1.55 3.35
C TYR A 78 -9.27 -0.62 3.74
N PRO A 79 -8.32 -0.35 2.83
CA PRO A 79 -8.20 -0.92 1.49
C PRO A 79 -7.96 -2.43 1.52
N ASN A 80 -8.55 -3.20 0.61
CA ASN A 80 -8.32 -4.64 0.58
C ASN A 80 -6.92 -4.97 0.01
N LEU A 81 -6.53 -6.24 0.01
CA LEU A 81 -5.18 -6.68 -0.37
C LEU A 81 -4.90 -6.56 -1.88
N VAL A 82 -5.89 -6.13 -2.67
CA VAL A 82 -5.75 -5.87 -4.11
C VAL A 82 -6.00 -4.40 -4.48
N GLY A 83 -6.13 -3.52 -3.47
CA GLY A 83 -6.13 -2.07 -3.65
C GLY A 83 -7.50 -1.39 -3.78
N HIS A 84 -8.62 -2.08 -3.61
CA HIS A 84 -9.92 -1.39 -3.54
C HIS A 84 -10.08 -0.70 -2.19
N ASN A 85 -10.63 0.51 -2.17
CA ASN A 85 -10.81 1.32 -0.96
C ASN A 85 -12.20 1.18 -0.31
N SER A 86 -13.12 0.44 -0.92
CA SER A 86 -14.45 0.18 -0.36
C SER A 86 -15.14 -1.02 -1.03
N SER A 87 -16.19 -1.53 -0.38
CA SER A 87 -17.07 -2.56 -0.94
C SER A 87 -17.75 -2.15 -2.24
N ARG A 88 -18.07 -0.84 -2.36
CA ARG A 88 -18.62 -0.25 -3.58
C ARG A 88 -17.64 -0.30 -4.74
N GLU A 89 -16.37 0.00 -4.48
CA GLU A 89 -15.34 -0.04 -5.52
C GLU A 89 -15.08 -1.47 -5.98
N LEU A 90 -14.91 -2.40 -5.04
CA LEU A 90 -14.82 -3.82 -5.35
C LEU A 90 -16.02 -4.32 -6.15
N SER A 91 -17.24 -3.91 -5.80
CA SER A 91 -18.46 -4.31 -6.52
C SER A 91 -18.42 -3.94 -8.02
N ARG A 92 -17.71 -2.87 -8.42
CA ARG A 92 -17.57 -2.50 -9.84
C ARG A 92 -16.65 -3.45 -10.60
N ASP A 93 -15.60 -3.92 -9.94
CA ASP A 93 -14.58 -4.81 -10.52
C ASP A 93 -14.90 -6.29 -10.25
N LEU A 94 -15.93 -6.59 -9.44
CA LEU A 94 -16.29 -7.94 -9.01
C LEU A 94 -16.50 -8.91 -10.17
N ARG A 95 -17.04 -8.42 -11.30
CA ARG A 95 -17.22 -9.25 -12.50
C ARG A 95 -15.90 -9.83 -12.99
N LEU A 96 -14.81 -9.05 -12.99
CA LEU A 96 -13.49 -9.50 -13.42
C LEU A 96 -12.97 -10.63 -12.51
N PHE A 97 -13.15 -10.48 -11.19
CA PHE A 97 -12.75 -11.51 -10.23
C PHE A 97 -13.61 -12.77 -10.33
N ARG A 98 -14.91 -12.64 -10.62
CA ARG A 98 -15.80 -13.80 -10.85
C ARG A 98 -15.34 -14.67 -12.02
N GLU A 99 -14.89 -14.07 -13.12
CA GLU A 99 -14.38 -14.82 -14.27
C GLU A 99 -13.20 -15.74 -13.88
N VAL A 100 -12.35 -15.31 -12.94
CA VAL A 100 -11.26 -16.15 -12.40
C VAL A 100 -11.78 -17.19 -11.40
N MET A 101 -12.72 -16.81 -10.54
CA MET A 101 -13.35 -17.72 -9.58
C MET A 101 -14.04 -18.90 -10.27
N ASP A 102 -14.80 -18.60 -11.32
CA ASP A 102 -15.57 -19.59 -12.08
C ASP A 102 -14.70 -20.38 -13.08
N GLY A 103 -13.45 -19.95 -13.30
CA GLY A 103 -12.50 -20.58 -14.23
C GLY A 103 -11.88 -21.89 -13.72
N GLU A 104 -12.14 -22.27 -12.47
CA GLU A 104 -11.75 -23.56 -11.84
C GLU A 104 -10.27 -23.99 -12.00
N CYS A 105 -9.35 -23.06 -12.33
CA CYS A 105 -7.92 -23.33 -12.48
C CYS A 105 -7.26 -23.88 -11.20
N TYR A 106 -7.86 -23.57 -10.05
CA TYR A 106 -7.43 -24.06 -8.76
C TYR A 106 -8.62 -24.27 -7.82
N PRO A 107 -8.78 -25.44 -7.16
CA PRO A 107 -9.94 -25.72 -6.32
C PRO A 107 -10.16 -24.77 -5.14
N LEU A 108 -9.12 -24.03 -4.72
CA LEU A 108 -9.17 -23.05 -3.65
C LEU A 108 -9.08 -21.60 -4.16
N ALA A 109 -9.28 -21.38 -5.47
CA ALA A 109 -9.25 -20.07 -6.09
C ALA A 109 -10.23 -19.10 -5.41
N ASN A 110 -11.50 -19.52 -5.27
CA ASN A 110 -12.55 -18.69 -4.66
C ASN A 110 -12.20 -18.30 -3.23
N LEU A 111 -11.74 -19.26 -2.44
CA LEU A 111 -11.33 -19.00 -1.06
C LEU A 111 -10.21 -17.96 -0.98
N LEU A 112 -9.13 -18.13 -1.75
CA LEU A 112 -8.02 -17.19 -1.70
C LEU A 112 -8.43 -15.81 -2.20
N LEU A 113 -9.08 -15.73 -3.37
CA LEU A 113 -9.53 -14.46 -3.93
C LEU A 113 -10.45 -13.74 -2.95
N CYS A 114 -11.38 -14.45 -2.33
CA CYS A 114 -12.24 -13.85 -1.31
C CYS A 114 -11.46 -13.33 -0.09
N ARG A 115 -10.43 -14.03 0.38
CA ARG A 115 -9.56 -13.51 1.46
C ARG A 115 -8.76 -12.26 1.05
N LEU A 116 -8.35 -12.17 -0.22
CA LEU A 116 -7.66 -10.98 -0.74
C LEU A 116 -8.63 -9.79 -0.90
N LEU A 117 -9.83 -10.06 -1.39
CA LEU A 117 -10.85 -9.05 -1.68
C LEU A 117 -11.59 -8.58 -0.44
N GLN A 118 -11.80 -9.47 0.54
CA GLN A 118 -12.57 -9.25 1.77
C GLN A 118 -11.78 -9.68 3.01
N PRO A 119 -10.61 -9.10 3.34
CA PRO A 119 -9.84 -9.51 4.52
C PRO A 119 -10.66 -9.28 5.80
N GLN A 120 -10.50 -10.15 6.81
CA GLN A 120 -11.17 -10.02 8.09
C GLN A 120 -10.75 -8.72 8.80
N CYS A 121 -11.69 -8.10 9.48
CA CYS A 121 -11.47 -6.84 10.20
C CYS A 121 -12.22 -6.87 11.53
N ASP A 122 -11.57 -6.41 12.59
CA ASP A 122 -12.23 -6.20 13.87
C ASP A 122 -12.84 -4.79 13.90
N PRO A 123 -14.18 -4.65 13.94
CA PRO A 123 -14.85 -3.36 13.90
C PRO A 123 -14.53 -2.47 15.13
N GLN A 124 -14.04 -3.04 16.24
CA GLN A 124 -13.67 -2.26 17.42
C GLN A 124 -12.27 -1.65 17.27
N THR A 125 -11.29 -2.45 16.87
CA THR A 125 -9.89 -2.02 16.76
C THR A 125 -9.52 -1.45 15.39
N GLN A 126 -10.39 -1.62 14.39
CA GLN A 126 -10.14 -1.32 12.97
C GLN A 126 -8.94 -2.10 12.38
N LEU A 127 -8.49 -3.14 13.08
CA LEU A 127 -7.35 -3.94 12.69
C LEU A 127 -7.78 -5.05 11.72
N LYS A 128 -7.02 -5.22 10.64
CA LYS A 128 -7.15 -6.37 9.76
C LYS A 128 -6.50 -7.58 10.39
N LEU A 129 -7.19 -8.71 10.33
CA LEU A 129 -6.77 -9.95 10.97
C LEU A 129 -6.53 -11.03 9.92
N ASP A 130 -5.61 -11.94 10.24
CA ASP A 130 -5.46 -13.24 9.60
C ASP A 130 -5.35 -13.22 8.05
N PRO A 131 -4.39 -12.46 7.47
CA PRO A 131 -4.19 -12.45 6.02
C PRO A 131 -3.84 -13.86 5.50
N PRO A 132 -4.10 -14.17 4.22
CA PRO A 132 -3.65 -15.44 3.65
C PRO A 132 -2.11 -15.51 3.66
N CYS A 133 -1.57 -16.68 3.97
CA CYS A 133 -0.11 -16.87 3.92
C CYS A 133 0.44 -16.67 2.50
N ARG A 134 1.65 -16.12 2.39
CA ARG A 134 2.35 -15.90 1.12
C ARG A 134 2.38 -17.15 0.24
N GLU A 135 2.70 -18.31 0.81
CA GLU A 135 2.81 -19.57 0.07
C GLU A 135 1.46 -19.98 -0.55
N PHE A 136 0.34 -19.68 0.12
CA PHE A 136 -0.99 -19.95 -0.43
C PHE A 136 -1.27 -19.06 -1.66
N CYS A 137 -0.87 -17.79 -1.61
CA CYS A 137 -0.97 -16.85 -2.72
C CYS A 137 -0.11 -17.28 -3.92
N GLU A 138 1.16 -17.64 -3.68
CA GLU A 138 2.08 -18.09 -4.71
C GLU A 138 1.58 -19.37 -5.39
N HIS A 139 1.08 -20.33 -4.62
CA HIS A 139 0.49 -21.55 -5.16
C HIS A 139 -0.71 -21.26 -6.07
N PHE A 140 -1.56 -20.30 -5.73
CA PHE A 140 -2.68 -19.90 -6.58
C PHE A 140 -2.19 -19.27 -7.88
N LEU A 141 -1.28 -18.29 -7.82
CA LEU A 141 -0.74 -17.65 -9.02
C LEU A 141 -0.07 -18.66 -9.95
N HIS A 142 0.65 -19.64 -9.39
CA HIS A 142 1.26 -20.71 -10.18
C HIS A 142 0.22 -21.62 -10.86
N ARG A 143 -0.88 -21.96 -10.18
CA ARG A 143 -1.92 -22.86 -10.73
C ARG A 143 -2.84 -22.17 -11.73
N CYS A 144 -3.04 -20.87 -11.57
CA CYS A 144 -3.95 -20.07 -12.38
C CYS A 144 -3.22 -19.14 -13.36
N ASP A 145 -1.92 -19.35 -13.57
CA ASP A 145 -1.03 -18.47 -14.35
C ASP A 145 -1.59 -18.12 -15.74
N ALA A 146 -2.11 -19.12 -16.45
CA ALA A 146 -2.68 -18.96 -17.80
C ALA A 146 -4.16 -18.51 -17.81
N SER A 147 -4.85 -18.56 -16.67
CA SER A 147 -6.29 -18.29 -16.56
C SER A 147 -6.60 -16.91 -15.99
N ILE A 148 -5.64 -16.27 -15.30
CA ILE A 148 -5.81 -14.95 -14.69
C ILE A 148 -5.45 -13.87 -15.72
N PRO A 149 -6.38 -12.95 -16.06
CA PRO A 149 -6.06 -11.79 -16.87
C PRO A 149 -4.99 -10.90 -16.22
N ASP A 150 -4.10 -10.32 -17.04
CA ASP A 150 -2.99 -9.47 -16.58
C ASP A 150 -3.43 -8.35 -15.62
N ARG A 151 -4.61 -7.76 -15.89
CA ARG A 151 -5.19 -6.70 -15.05
C ARG A 151 -5.45 -7.13 -13.61
N ILE A 152 -5.81 -8.38 -13.39
CA ILE A 152 -6.01 -8.95 -12.05
C ILE A 152 -4.67 -9.37 -11.47
N ARG A 153 -3.83 -10.04 -12.27
CA ARG A 153 -2.50 -10.49 -11.86
C ARG A 153 -1.65 -9.34 -11.32
N SER A 154 -1.67 -8.18 -11.99
CA SER A 154 -0.89 -7.00 -11.59
C SER A 154 -1.33 -6.39 -10.25
N ARG A 155 -2.55 -6.71 -9.78
CA ARG A 155 -3.07 -6.23 -8.49
C ARG A 155 -2.79 -7.20 -7.34
N ILE A 156 -2.34 -8.43 -7.61
CA ILE A 156 -2.06 -9.43 -6.58
C ILE A 156 -0.56 -9.46 -6.31
N ASN A 157 -0.17 -8.96 -5.14
CA ASN A 157 1.23 -9.01 -4.68
C ASN A 157 1.39 -10.02 -3.53
N CYS A 158 1.92 -11.20 -3.81
CA CYS A 158 2.14 -12.19 -2.75
C CYS A 158 3.28 -11.79 -1.80
N PHE A 159 4.22 -10.92 -2.22
CA PHE A 159 5.36 -10.52 -1.38
C PHE A 159 4.96 -9.60 -0.24
N SER A 160 3.81 -8.89 -0.34
CA SER A 160 3.30 -8.10 0.78
C SER A 160 2.63 -8.95 1.86
N LEU A 161 2.47 -10.26 1.63
CA LEU A 161 1.92 -11.19 2.61
C LEU A 161 3.05 -11.78 3.48
N THR A 162 2.72 -11.96 4.75
CA THR A 162 3.59 -12.63 5.72
C THR A 162 3.49 -14.16 5.59
N SER A 163 4.56 -14.84 6.02
CA SER A 163 4.60 -16.29 6.22
C SER A 163 4.36 -16.68 7.69
N GLU A 164 4.43 -15.71 8.60
CA GLU A 164 4.20 -15.86 10.04
C GLU A 164 2.89 -15.14 10.40
N GLU A 165 2.09 -15.70 11.31
CA GLU A 165 0.79 -15.11 11.71
C GLU A 165 -0.17 -14.86 10.52
N CYS A 166 -0.45 -15.94 9.77
CA CYS A 166 -1.31 -15.90 8.59
C CYS A 166 -2.21 -17.12 8.53
N THR A 167 -3.26 -17.06 7.71
CA THR A 167 -4.13 -18.21 7.45
C THR A 167 -3.58 -19.06 6.31
N PRO A 168 -3.14 -20.31 6.58
CA PRO A 168 -2.60 -21.17 5.54
C PRO A 168 -3.70 -21.69 4.62
N ARG A 169 -3.24 -22.31 3.53
CA ARG A 169 -4.06 -23.11 2.64
C ARG A 169 -4.71 -24.27 3.41
N PRO A 170 -6.03 -24.50 3.31
CA PRO A 170 -6.67 -25.68 3.88
C PRO A 170 -6.08 -27.00 3.34
N ARG A 171 -5.99 -28.02 4.19
CA ARG A 171 -5.57 -29.37 3.78
C ARG A 171 -6.69 -30.07 3.01
N LYS A 172 -6.34 -30.99 2.11
CA LYS A 172 -7.34 -31.81 1.40
C LYS A 172 -8.12 -32.66 2.42
N GLY A 173 -9.46 -32.70 2.30
CA GLY A 173 -10.34 -33.50 3.17
C GLY A 173 -10.90 -32.77 4.40
N THR A 174 -10.37 -31.60 4.77
CA THR A 174 -11.03 -30.72 5.74
C THR A 174 -12.09 -29.88 5.02
N SER A 175 -13.38 -30.08 5.36
CA SER A 175 -14.45 -29.20 4.87
C SER A 175 -14.15 -27.77 5.33
N CYS A 176 -14.00 -26.84 4.39
CA CYS A 176 -13.43 -25.52 4.62
C CYS A 176 -14.21 -24.61 5.60
N CYS A 177 -15.40 -25.03 6.08
CA CYS A 177 -16.28 -24.15 6.87
C CYS A 177 -17.08 -24.87 7.98
N ARG A 178 -16.67 -26.05 8.49
CA ARG A 178 -17.39 -26.73 9.60
C ARG A 178 -16.85 -26.47 11.01
N GLY A 179 -15.77 -25.70 11.16
CA GLY A 179 -14.96 -25.67 12.39
C GLY A 179 -15.15 -24.50 13.34
N TYR A 180 -16.00 -23.51 13.05
CA TYR A 180 -16.22 -22.36 13.94
C TYR A 180 -17.72 -22.20 14.22
N ARG A 181 -18.23 -23.04 15.12
CA ARG A 181 -19.46 -22.82 15.89
C ARG A 181 -19.11 -22.88 17.36
#